data_AF-T0R432-F1
#
_entry.id   AF-T0R432-F1
#
_cell.length_a   1.000
_cell.length_b   1.000
_cell.length_c   1.000
_cell.angle_alpha   90.00
_cell.angle_beta   90.00
_cell.angle_gamma   90.00
#
_symmetry.space_group_name_H-M   'P 1'
#
loop_
_entity.id
_entity.type
_entity.pdbx_description
1 polymer ?
#
loop_
_entity_poly.entity_id
_entity_poly.type
_entity_poly.pdbx_seq_one_letter_code
_entity_poly.pdbx_strand_id
1 'polypeptide(L)'
;MTGSSTVSVADTRASMRTLDKERIRQRALYLNMKEKLRMSICVRIQKQCKKPPALASELASQILETLQKQGASSNLTDAELQRLVQTLCKRGASSLSVPKASTPPGPAEPVEAPLEKPKSQKKTRKSNGSKDEPRPLPAADSIYVTESQLQQASIGFVLPPRKSPKKHKQDDIWNALVQIQNLEEVHDAESKMKKKVAMRSSWSHDLQSQVDAKQMAKQAEAQDNQKYFEETMRKLERMNDAERAKELDRIARAKEQNKIQEEQRQYKLEKKRTEVAARHEAEVRMAEAIAKQKADDEAKDAARKQAEKLKMARVLEENEAQLRKKANAMAADRELEVKLAHDYVKMEEAKEAQRQQNLDALSKKIQAKMKFFDDTSKAETDMRNKEDEMRILRYQEDYERRQAELDDKKRQDAMRRNHDQQQYLKQQMQLKKERERLEKEDYDKQADLWRADREKDEKRQRQVDIQRAAKNQLQQAILKQQMLAKEEEALLADHTTLEVQLNQTLLHKLEKLATVADATRQRSRELVAREKASDAKQRAKKVQGLDPRLQPASRK
;
A
#
# COMPACT_ATOMS: atom_id res chain seq x y z
N MET A 1 -50.02 -51.43 52.30
CA MET A 1 -48.61 -51.83 52.21
C MET A 1 -48.33 -52.31 50.80
N THR A 2 -47.55 -51.56 50.03
CA THR A 2 -46.66 -52.02 48.95
C THR A 2 -45.96 -50.78 48.40
N GLY A 3 -44.62 -50.82 48.36
CA GLY A 3 -43.79 -49.76 47.80
C GLY A 3 -43.30 -50.06 46.40
N SER A 4 -42.55 -49.09 45.88
CA SER A 4 -41.57 -49.16 44.80
C SER A 4 -42.06 -49.18 43.34
N SER A 5 -41.71 -48.10 42.61
CA SER A 5 -40.79 -48.11 41.45
C SER A 5 -41.16 -47.02 40.42
N THR A 6 -40.70 -45.78 40.63
CA THR A 6 -40.69 -44.72 39.59
C THR A 6 -39.32 -44.05 39.41
N VAL A 7 -38.26 -44.61 39.98
CA VAL A 7 -36.88 -44.14 39.74
C VAL A 7 -36.21 -45.07 38.74
N SER A 8 -36.29 -44.79 37.42
CA SER A 8 -35.30 -45.36 36.47
C SER A 8 -35.21 -44.74 35.06
N VAL A 9 -36.11 -43.84 34.61
CA VAL A 9 -36.08 -43.36 33.19
C VAL A 9 -35.71 -41.87 33.04
N ALA A 10 -36.03 -41.02 34.02
CA ALA A 10 -35.63 -39.61 33.99
C ALA A 10 -34.11 -39.44 34.21
N ASP A 11 -33.51 -40.30 35.04
CA ASP A 11 -32.07 -40.25 35.32
C ASP A 11 -31.22 -40.64 34.11
N THR A 12 -31.69 -41.51 33.21
CA THR A 12 -30.89 -41.95 32.05
C THR A 12 -30.73 -40.89 30.95
N ARG A 13 -31.76 -40.06 30.69
CA ARG A 13 -31.68 -38.97 29.68
C ARG A 13 -30.99 -37.71 30.19
N ALA A 14 -31.17 -37.36 31.47
CA ALA A 14 -30.39 -36.29 32.10
C ALA A 14 -28.92 -36.72 32.23
N SER A 15 -28.66 -37.98 32.62
CA SER A 15 -27.33 -38.58 32.71
C SER A 15 -26.57 -38.53 31.38
N MET A 16 -27.19 -38.85 30.24
CA MET A 16 -26.52 -38.79 28.92
C MET A 16 -26.06 -37.36 28.52
N ARG A 17 -26.89 -36.33 28.78
CA ARG A 17 -26.52 -34.93 28.48
C ARG A 17 -25.51 -34.36 29.48
N THR A 18 -25.55 -34.79 30.75
CA THR A 18 -24.51 -34.45 31.72
C THR A 18 -23.22 -35.21 31.44
N LEU A 19 -23.27 -36.45 30.93
CA LEU A 19 -22.13 -37.25 30.52
C LEU A 19 -21.40 -36.62 29.32
N ASP A 20 -22.11 -36.02 28.36
CA ASP A 20 -21.46 -35.29 27.26
C ASP A 20 -20.82 -33.97 27.72
N LYS A 21 -21.49 -33.21 28.59
CA LYS A 21 -20.89 -32.02 29.21
C LYS A 21 -19.69 -32.38 30.08
N GLU A 22 -19.77 -33.48 30.81
CA GLU A 22 -18.70 -34.00 31.65
C GLU A 22 -17.55 -34.56 30.81
N ARG A 23 -17.83 -35.22 29.68
CA ARG A 23 -16.82 -35.61 28.69
C ARG A 23 -16.12 -34.42 28.06
N ILE A 24 -16.85 -33.34 27.76
CA ILE A 24 -16.26 -32.09 27.26
C ILE A 24 -15.39 -31.45 28.35
N ARG A 25 -15.85 -31.40 29.60
CA ARG A 25 -15.04 -30.92 30.74
C ARG A 25 -13.81 -31.76 30.96
N GLN A 26 -13.93 -33.09 30.97
CA GLN A 26 -12.81 -34.02 31.10
C GLN A 26 -11.84 -33.89 29.93
N ARG A 27 -12.33 -33.69 28.71
CA ARG A 27 -11.49 -33.42 27.53
C ARG A 27 -10.78 -32.07 27.63
N ALA A 28 -11.46 -31.04 28.13
CA ALA A 28 -10.85 -29.73 28.36
C ALA A 28 -9.80 -29.78 29.48
N LEU A 29 -10.06 -30.49 30.58
CA LEU A 29 -9.10 -30.74 31.66
C LEU A 29 -7.91 -31.55 31.15
N TYR A 30 -8.14 -32.58 30.33
CA TYR A 30 -7.09 -33.39 29.72
C TYR A 30 -6.20 -32.54 28.78
N LEU A 31 -6.80 -31.69 27.94
CA LEU A 31 -6.04 -30.78 27.08
C LEU A 31 -5.25 -29.76 27.89
N ASN A 32 -5.83 -29.21 28.96
CA ASN A 32 -5.14 -28.27 29.86
C ASN A 32 -3.96 -28.95 30.58
N MET A 33 -4.13 -30.18 31.08
CA MET A 33 -3.04 -30.96 31.67
C MET A 33 -1.95 -31.29 30.66
N LYS A 34 -2.33 -31.68 29.44
CA LYS A 34 -1.39 -31.95 28.34
C LYS A 34 -0.58 -30.70 27.97
N GLU A 35 -1.22 -29.53 27.95
CA GLU A 35 -0.57 -28.27 27.66
C GLU A 35 0.34 -27.80 28.80
N LYS A 36 -0.08 -27.93 30.06
CA LYS A 36 0.77 -27.68 31.23
C LYS A 36 2.02 -28.57 31.22
N LEU A 37 1.86 -29.85 30.90
CA LEU A 37 2.97 -30.79 30.78
C LEU A 37 3.91 -30.40 29.62
N ARG A 38 3.36 -30.03 28.46
CA ARG A 38 4.14 -29.51 27.32
C ARG A 38 4.95 -28.28 27.69
N MET A 39 4.35 -27.33 28.40
CA MET A 39 5.02 -26.12 28.85
C MET A 39 6.11 -26.42 29.89
N SER A 40 5.86 -27.33 30.83
CA SER A 40 6.86 -27.78 31.81
C SER A 40 8.08 -28.40 31.12
N ILE A 41 7.86 -29.31 30.17
CA ILE A 41 8.93 -29.92 29.37
C ILE A 41 9.66 -28.86 28.52
N CYS A 42 8.94 -27.94 27.89
CA CYS A 42 9.52 -26.85 27.11
C CYS A 42 10.48 -25.99 27.96
N VAL A 43 10.06 -25.60 29.17
CA VAL A 43 10.92 -24.84 30.10
C VAL A 43 12.14 -25.66 30.53
N ARG A 44 11.98 -26.96 30.79
CA ARG A 44 13.10 -27.85 31.13
C ARG A 44 14.08 -28.00 29.96
N ILE A 45 13.61 -28.08 28.72
CA ILE A 45 14.46 -28.11 27.52
C ILE A 45 15.23 -26.79 27.37
N GLN A 46 14.58 -25.64 27.60
CA GLN A 46 15.26 -24.35 27.55
C GLN A 46 16.38 -24.25 28.61
N LYS A 47 16.12 -24.71 29.83
CA LYS A 47 17.09 -24.68 30.94
C LYS A 47 18.23 -25.70 30.76
N GLN A 48 17.90 -26.96 30.49
CA GLN A 48 18.88 -28.06 30.50
C GLN A 48 19.60 -28.25 29.15
N CYS A 49 18.91 -27.98 28.03
CA CYS A 49 19.47 -28.19 26.68
C CYS A 49 19.85 -26.89 25.96
N LYS A 50 19.65 -25.72 26.60
CA LYS A 50 19.96 -24.38 26.07
C LYS A 50 19.38 -24.13 24.66
N LYS A 51 18.17 -24.61 24.40
CA LYS A 51 17.48 -24.45 23.10
C LYS A 51 16.60 -23.19 23.09
N PRO A 52 16.44 -22.51 21.95
CA PRO A 52 15.59 -21.33 21.86
C PRO A 52 14.11 -21.71 22.07
N PRO A 53 13.26 -20.79 22.56
CA PRO A 53 11.88 -21.11 22.97
C PRO A 53 11.02 -21.75 21.89
N ALA A 54 11.16 -21.32 20.63
CA ALA A 54 10.41 -21.87 19.51
C ALA A 54 10.76 -23.35 19.26
N LEU A 55 12.05 -23.67 19.22
CA LEU A 55 12.56 -25.02 19.01
C LEU A 55 12.30 -25.92 20.23
N ALA A 56 12.37 -25.38 21.45
CA ALA A 56 12.03 -26.11 22.67
C ALA A 56 10.54 -26.49 22.73
N SER A 57 9.66 -25.63 22.22
CA SER A 57 8.21 -25.90 22.15
C SER A 57 7.86 -26.99 21.15
N GLU A 58 8.55 -27.02 20.01
CA GLU A 58 8.41 -28.07 19.00
C GLU A 58 8.95 -29.41 19.49
N LEU A 59 10.15 -29.41 20.08
CA LEU A 59 10.74 -30.61 20.69
C LEU A 59 9.89 -31.14 21.85
N ALA A 60 9.30 -30.26 22.69
CA ALA A 60 8.41 -30.69 23.76
C ALA A 60 7.16 -31.43 23.22
N SER A 61 6.60 -30.98 22.09
CA SER A 61 5.50 -31.68 21.42
C SER A 61 5.93 -33.05 20.87
N GLN A 62 7.09 -33.12 20.20
CA GLN A 62 7.62 -34.36 19.64
C GLN A 62 8.01 -35.37 20.73
N ILE A 63 8.54 -34.89 21.87
CA ILE A 63 8.87 -35.73 23.03
C ILE A 63 7.60 -36.31 23.64
N LEU A 64 6.55 -35.50 23.83
CA LEU A 64 5.28 -36.01 24.34
C LEU A 64 4.63 -37.01 23.40
N GLU A 65 4.73 -36.80 22.09
CA GLU A 65 4.21 -37.75 21.09
C GLU A 65 5.01 -39.06 21.06
N THR A 66 6.33 -38.99 21.19
CA THR A 66 7.18 -40.19 21.26
C THR A 66 6.95 -40.99 22.54
N LEU A 67 6.80 -40.33 23.69
CA LEU A 67 6.43 -40.99 24.94
C LEU A 67 5.04 -41.63 24.86
N GLN A 68 4.06 -40.94 24.26
CA GLN A 68 2.72 -41.47 24.05
C GLN A 68 2.74 -42.71 23.13
N LYS A 69 3.57 -42.72 22.08
CA LYS A 69 3.75 -43.86 21.17
C LYS A 69 4.47 -45.04 21.83
N GLN A 70 5.39 -44.77 22.75
CA GLN A 70 6.16 -45.78 23.46
C GLN A 70 5.46 -46.31 24.72
N GLY A 71 4.33 -45.73 25.13
CA GLY A 71 3.67 -46.05 26.39
C GLY A 71 4.50 -45.70 27.63
N ALA A 72 5.50 -44.82 27.47
CA ALA A 72 6.44 -44.46 28.53
C ALA A 72 5.87 -43.35 29.44
N SER A 73 6.29 -43.37 30.71
CA SER A 73 5.87 -42.37 31.70
C SER A 73 6.24 -40.95 31.28
N SER A 74 5.35 -39.98 31.55
CA SER A 74 5.57 -38.55 31.32
C SER A 74 6.56 -37.92 32.30
N ASN A 75 6.98 -38.64 33.34
CA ASN A 75 7.97 -38.20 34.32
C ASN A 75 9.38 -38.52 33.85
N LEU A 76 9.92 -37.68 32.97
CA LEU A 76 11.31 -37.77 32.52
C LEU A 76 12.28 -37.17 33.55
N THR A 77 13.40 -37.83 33.82
CA THR A 77 14.55 -37.20 34.49
C THR A 77 15.25 -36.22 33.54
N ASP A 78 16.02 -35.27 34.08
CA ASP A 78 16.73 -34.27 33.24
C ASP A 78 17.73 -34.93 32.28
N ALA A 79 18.37 -36.04 32.69
CA ALA A 79 19.30 -36.81 31.85
C ALA A 79 18.59 -37.53 30.68
N GLU A 80 17.42 -38.12 30.92
CA GLU A 80 16.61 -38.77 29.88
C GLU A 80 16.04 -37.77 28.89
N LEU A 81 15.58 -36.62 29.38
CA LEU A 81 15.09 -35.52 28.56
C LEU A 81 16.20 -35.01 27.61
N GLN A 82 17.42 -34.86 28.11
CA GLN A 82 18.55 -34.42 27.30
C GLN A 82 18.93 -35.45 26.23
N ARG A 83 18.89 -36.76 26.54
CA ARG A 83 19.10 -37.82 25.54
C ARG A 83 18.03 -37.79 24.45
N LEU A 84 16.75 -37.67 24.80
CA LEU A 84 15.65 -37.61 23.84
C LEU A 84 15.75 -36.38 22.92
N VAL A 85 16.08 -35.21 23.48
CA VAL A 85 16.34 -33.99 22.70
C VAL A 85 17.50 -34.20 21.73
N GLN A 86 18.61 -34.81 22.17
CA GLN A 86 19.74 -35.09 21.29
C GLN A 86 19.37 -36.07 20.17
N THR A 87 18.60 -37.12 20.45
CA THR A 87 18.13 -38.08 19.44
C THR A 87 17.23 -37.41 18.41
N LEU A 88 16.30 -36.56 18.83
CA LEU A 88 15.40 -35.83 17.93
C LEU A 88 16.14 -34.77 17.11
N CYS A 89 17.07 -34.03 17.71
CA CYS A 89 17.93 -33.10 16.98
C CYS A 89 18.82 -33.81 15.95
N LYS A 90 19.36 -35.00 16.27
CA LYS A 90 20.15 -35.81 15.32
C LYS A 90 19.30 -36.37 14.18
N ARG A 91 18.06 -36.77 14.47
CA ARG A 91 17.10 -37.27 13.46
C ARG A 91 16.67 -36.18 12.47
N GLY A 92 16.56 -34.93 12.93
CA GLY A 92 16.33 -33.75 12.07
C GLY A 92 17.52 -33.36 11.19
N ALA A 93 18.75 -33.79 11.53
CA ALA A 93 19.94 -33.58 10.70
C ALA A 93 20.05 -34.60 9.55
N SER A 94 19.35 -35.74 9.62
CA SER A 94 19.39 -36.81 8.60
C SER A 94 18.20 -36.81 7.63
N SER A 95 17.24 -35.89 7.74
CA SER A 95 16.04 -35.86 6.87
C SER A 95 15.90 -34.60 6.00
N LEU A 96 17.02 -33.91 5.72
CA LEU A 96 17.08 -32.83 4.72
C LEU A 96 17.89 -33.29 3.50
N SER A 97 17.33 -34.22 2.74
CA SER A 97 17.69 -34.44 1.33
C SER A 97 16.47 -34.10 0.47
N VAL A 98 16.39 -32.84 0.05
CA VAL A 98 15.59 -32.39 -1.10
C VAL A 98 16.56 -31.68 -2.04
N PRO A 99 16.53 -31.97 -3.35
CA PRO A 99 17.59 -31.60 -4.28
C PRO A 99 17.58 -30.11 -4.62
N LYS A 100 18.78 -29.59 -4.85
CA LYS A 100 19.08 -28.19 -5.20
C LYS A 100 19.43 -28.12 -6.69
N ALA A 101 18.71 -27.28 -7.43
CA ALA A 101 19.12 -26.68 -8.69
C ALA A 101 18.39 -25.32 -8.78
N SER A 102 18.95 -24.17 -9.16
CA SER A 102 20.32 -23.76 -9.46
C SER A 102 20.25 -22.26 -9.74
N THR A 103 20.87 -21.38 -8.95
CA THR A 103 21.48 -20.12 -9.43
C THR A 103 22.42 -19.57 -8.34
N PRO A 104 23.60 -19.02 -8.70
CA PRO A 104 24.78 -18.99 -7.83
C PRO A 104 24.94 -17.67 -7.05
N PRO A 105 25.64 -17.69 -5.91
CA PRO A 105 26.12 -16.53 -5.19
C PRO A 105 27.55 -16.15 -5.66
N GLY A 106 27.85 -14.85 -5.67
CA GLY A 106 29.24 -14.37 -5.71
C GLY A 106 29.97 -14.68 -4.39
N PRO A 107 31.31 -14.72 -4.38
CA PRO A 107 32.09 -14.77 -3.15
C PRO A 107 32.79 -13.44 -2.84
N ALA A 108 33.15 -13.35 -1.57
CA ALA A 108 33.64 -12.20 -0.83
C ALA A 108 35.13 -11.88 -1.02
N GLU A 109 35.50 -10.69 -0.52
CA GLU A 109 36.80 -10.11 -0.07
C GLU A 109 37.81 -11.13 0.55
N PRO A 110 39.13 -10.84 0.85
CA PRO A 110 39.65 -9.54 1.35
C PRO A 110 41.20 -9.21 1.29
N VAL A 111 41.55 -7.99 1.78
CA VAL A 111 42.78 -7.53 2.51
C VAL A 111 44.11 -7.11 1.80
N GLU A 112 44.55 -5.90 2.20
CA GLU A 112 45.91 -5.28 2.37
C GLU A 112 46.72 -4.58 1.23
N ALA A 113 47.20 -3.39 1.63
CA ALA A 113 48.11 -2.41 0.98
C ALA A 113 49.60 -2.86 1.06
N PRO A 114 50.67 -2.18 0.54
CA PRO A 114 50.89 -0.72 0.45
C PRO A 114 51.76 -0.15 -0.72
N LEU A 115 51.84 1.19 -0.79
CA LEU A 115 52.93 2.07 -1.26
C LEU A 115 53.80 1.72 -2.50
N GLU A 116 53.86 2.62 -3.49
CA GLU A 116 54.97 3.60 -3.66
C GLU A 116 54.82 4.44 -4.96
N LYS A 117 54.99 5.76 -4.82
CA LYS A 117 55.38 6.75 -5.85
C LYS A 117 56.87 6.46 -6.24
N PRO A 118 57.48 6.94 -7.36
CA PRO A 118 57.47 8.38 -7.66
C PRO A 118 57.85 8.91 -9.07
N LYS A 119 57.74 10.25 -9.15
CA LYS A 119 58.57 11.21 -9.93
C LYS A 119 58.32 11.24 -11.46
N SER A 120 58.33 12.37 -12.17
CA SER A 120 58.57 13.81 -11.91
C SER A 120 58.60 14.46 -13.31
N GLN A 121 58.16 15.69 -13.59
CA GLN A 121 58.83 16.99 -13.37
C GLN A 121 57.92 18.04 -14.04
N LYS A 122 57.54 19.13 -13.34
CA LYS A 122 58.16 20.49 -13.36
C LYS A 122 58.07 21.16 -14.74
N LYS A 123 57.69 22.43 -14.90
CA LYS A 123 57.81 23.59 -13.99
C LYS A 123 57.13 24.84 -14.61
N THR A 124 56.64 25.72 -13.72
CA THR A 124 56.67 27.23 -13.75
C THR A 124 55.82 27.96 -14.80
N ARG A 125 55.20 29.13 -14.56
CA ARG A 125 55.30 30.17 -13.50
C ARG A 125 54.08 31.14 -13.63
N LYS A 126 53.69 31.78 -12.51
CA LYS A 126 53.21 33.19 -12.27
C LYS A 126 52.77 34.03 -13.50
N SER A 127 51.77 34.93 -13.47
CA SER A 127 51.12 35.72 -12.41
C SER A 127 50.04 36.65 -13.02
N ASN A 128 49.06 37.09 -12.21
CA ASN A 128 48.19 38.29 -12.32
C ASN A 128 47.27 38.36 -13.56
N GLY A 129 46.02 38.78 -13.49
CA GLY A 129 45.40 39.78 -12.61
C GLY A 129 44.61 40.71 -13.52
N SER A 130 43.28 40.59 -13.47
CA SER A 130 42.28 41.29 -14.29
C SER A 130 42.13 42.79 -14.00
N LYS A 131 42.01 43.63 -15.04
CA LYS A 131 40.84 44.52 -15.35
C LYS A 131 41.22 45.75 -16.20
N ASP A 132 40.54 45.87 -17.34
CA ASP A 132 40.20 47.10 -18.10
C ASP A 132 39.33 48.06 -17.23
N GLU A 133 39.13 49.38 -17.45
CA GLU A 133 39.08 50.30 -18.62
C GLU A 133 38.92 51.80 -18.10
N PRO A 134 38.56 52.88 -18.86
CA PRO A 134 39.39 53.85 -19.62
C PRO A 134 39.22 55.40 -19.37
N ARG A 135 40.00 56.21 -20.16
CA ARG A 135 39.76 57.58 -20.77
C ARG A 135 40.09 58.89 -19.97
N PRO A 136 40.29 60.08 -20.61
CA PRO A 136 40.95 60.51 -21.89
C PRO A 136 41.97 61.71 -21.79
N LEU A 137 42.92 61.83 -22.76
CA LEU A 137 43.57 63.02 -23.42
C LEU A 137 44.12 64.23 -22.60
N PRO A 138 44.96 65.18 -23.14
CA PRO A 138 45.65 65.28 -24.44
C PRO A 138 47.18 65.65 -24.38
N ALA A 139 47.82 65.59 -25.57
CA ALA A 139 48.94 66.39 -26.11
C ALA A 139 50.00 67.06 -25.21
N ALA A 140 51.29 66.77 -25.48
CA ALA A 140 52.34 67.79 -25.66
C ALA A 140 53.61 67.13 -26.25
N ASP A 141 53.98 67.54 -27.46
CA ASP A 141 55.32 67.36 -27.99
C ASP A 141 56.30 68.16 -27.12
N SER A 142 57.29 67.47 -26.53
CA SER A 142 58.41 68.12 -25.85
C SER A 142 59.70 67.75 -26.58
N ILE A 143 60.08 68.64 -27.49
CA ILE A 143 61.40 68.71 -28.09
C ILE A 143 62.37 69.14 -26.99
N TYR A 144 63.16 68.20 -26.47
CA TYR A 144 64.30 68.54 -25.62
C TYR A 144 65.42 69.08 -26.49
N VAL A 145 65.51 70.41 -26.56
CA VAL A 145 66.73 71.15 -26.92
C VAL A 145 67.65 71.09 -25.70
N THR A 146 68.74 70.34 -25.81
CA THR A 146 69.79 70.30 -24.80
C THR A 146 70.50 71.67 -24.70
N GLU A 147 70.69 72.13 -23.47
CA GLU A 147 71.28 73.41 -23.02
C GLU A 147 72.61 73.80 -23.70
N SER A 148 73.33 72.84 -24.27
CA SER A 148 74.54 73.05 -25.08
C SER A 148 74.31 73.81 -26.40
N GLN A 149 73.08 73.84 -26.94
CA GLN A 149 72.77 74.50 -28.22
C GLN A 149 72.24 75.93 -28.08
N LEU A 150 71.94 76.39 -26.85
CA LEU A 150 71.50 77.77 -26.57
C LEU A 150 72.68 78.70 -26.22
N GLN A 151 73.89 78.17 -25.98
CA GLN A 151 75.06 78.96 -25.57
C GLN A 151 76.06 79.28 -26.69
N GLN A 152 75.79 78.92 -27.96
CA GLN A 152 76.70 79.22 -29.09
C GLN A 152 76.27 80.40 -29.98
N ALA A 153 75.21 81.13 -29.65
CA ALA A 153 74.74 82.29 -30.43
C ALA A 153 75.06 83.66 -29.81
N SER A 154 76.04 83.74 -28.91
CA SER A 154 76.39 84.99 -28.23
C SER A 154 77.85 85.05 -27.76
N ILE A 155 78.81 84.94 -28.67
CA ILE A 155 80.05 85.73 -28.59
C ILE A 155 80.40 86.12 -30.03
N GLY A 156 80.14 87.38 -30.36
CA GLY A 156 80.74 88.02 -31.52
C GLY A 156 82.25 88.11 -31.30
N PHE A 157 82.99 87.25 -32.00
CA PHE A 157 84.42 87.47 -32.23
C PHE A 157 84.66 87.43 -33.74
N VAL A 158 84.34 88.56 -34.37
CA VAL A 158 84.71 88.85 -35.75
C VAL A 158 86.21 89.15 -35.74
N LEU A 159 87.03 88.23 -36.25
CA LEU A 159 88.41 88.57 -36.55
C LEU A 159 88.44 89.59 -37.70
N PRO A 160 89.21 90.70 -37.58
CA PRO A 160 89.33 91.69 -38.65
C PRO A 160 90.01 91.09 -39.89
N PRO A 161 89.52 91.35 -41.12
CA PRO A 161 90.22 90.95 -42.33
C PRO A 161 91.48 91.82 -42.47
N ARG A 162 92.66 91.21 -42.31
CA ARG A 162 93.93 91.88 -42.62
C ARG A 162 93.98 92.16 -44.12
N LYS A 163 93.83 93.44 -44.46
CA LYS A 163 94.18 93.99 -45.78
C LYS A 163 95.72 94.01 -45.88
N SER A 164 96.28 93.25 -46.82
CA SER A 164 97.62 93.49 -47.37
C SER A 164 97.53 93.65 -48.90
N PRO A 165 98.42 94.42 -49.53
CA PRO A 165 98.15 95.04 -50.82
C PRO A 165 98.39 94.11 -52.01
N LYS A 166 97.60 94.35 -53.06
CA LYS A 166 97.63 93.77 -54.40
C LYS A 166 99.03 93.41 -54.91
N LYS A 167 99.19 92.16 -55.38
CA LYS A 167 99.50 91.81 -56.78
C LYS A 167 99.45 90.29 -57.00
N HIS A 168 98.47 89.88 -57.81
CA HIS A 168 98.46 88.80 -58.81
C HIS A 168 99.28 87.51 -58.56
N LYS A 169 98.56 86.40 -58.46
CA LYS A 169 98.62 85.25 -59.39
C LYS A 169 97.34 84.43 -59.23
N GLN A 170 96.50 84.41 -60.26
CA GLN A 170 95.68 83.22 -60.53
C GLN A 170 96.70 82.07 -60.70
N ASP A 171 96.44 80.92 -60.09
CA ASP A 171 97.32 79.74 -60.02
C ASP A 171 98.29 79.69 -58.82
N ASP A 172 97.79 79.98 -57.61
CA ASP A 172 98.46 79.54 -56.38
C ASP A 172 97.96 78.14 -55.99
N ILE A 173 98.85 77.15 -56.09
CA ILE A 173 98.56 75.73 -55.86
C ILE A 173 97.94 75.52 -54.48
N TRP A 174 98.31 76.32 -53.49
CA TRP A 174 97.77 76.24 -52.13
C TRP A 174 96.32 76.68 -52.02
N ASN A 175 95.88 77.69 -52.80
CA ASN A 175 94.47 78.07 -52.86
C ASN A 175 93.63 77.03 -53.62
N ALA A 176 94.19 76.42 -54.68
CA ALA A 176 93.54 75.30 -55.35
C ALA A 176 93.42 74.09 -54.43
N LEU A 177 94.43 73.80 -53.60
CA LEU A 177 94.42 72.71 -52.62
C LEU A 177 93.37 72.94 -51.52
N VAL A 178 93.25 74.16 -51.01
CA VAL A 178 92.21 74.54 -50.04
C VAL A 178 90.81 74.50 -50.67
N GLN A 179 90.66 74.90 -51.94
CA GLN A 179 89.38 74.76 -52.65
C GLN A 179 89.02 73.30 -52.90
N ILE A 180 89.98 72.45 -53.28
CA ILE A 180 89.79 70.99 -53.42
C ILE A 180 89.44 70.38 -52.07
N GLN A 181 90.14 70.74 -50.99
CA GLN A 181 89.85 70.24 -49.65
C GLN A 181 88.45 70.68 -49.17
N ASN A 182 88.04 71.93 -49.44
CA ASN A 182 86.68 72.37 -49.15
C ASN A 182 85.64 71.62 -50.00
N LEU A 183 85.93 71.33 -51.27
CA LEU A 183 85.05 70.53 -52.13
C LEU A 183 84.97 69.07 -51.67
N GLU A 184 86.08 68.48 -51.21
CA GLU A 184 86.14 67.15 -50.59
C GLU A 184 85.38 67.13 -49.26
N GLU A 185 85.53 68.13 -48.40
CA GLU A 185 84.77 68.27 -47.15
C GLU A 185 83.27 68.44 -47.40
N VAL A 186 82.87 69.22 -48.42
CA VAL A 186 81.48 69.34 -48.86
C VAL A 186 80.96 68.02 -49.42
N HIS A 187 81.74 67.33 -50.25
CA HIS A 187 81.39 66.02 -50.80
C HIS A 187 81.26 64.94 -49.70
N ASP A 188 82.13 64.97 -48.69
CA ASP A 188 82.07 64.09 -47.53
C ASP A 188 80.88 64.41 -46.62
N ALA A 189 80.56 65.70 -46.44
CA ALA A 189 79.37 66.14 -45.72
C ALA A 189 78.08 65.70 -46.45
N GLU A 190 78.03 65.85 -47.78
CA GLU A 190 76.94 65.35 -48.61
C GLU A 190 76.82 63.82 -48.55
N SER A 191 77.95 63.10 -48.60
CA SER A 191 77.98 61.64 -48.48
C SER A 191 77.49 61.16 -47.12
N LYS A 192 77.88 61.85 -46.03
CA LYS A 192 77.37 61.60 -44.68
C LYS A 192 75.87 61.90 -44.56
N MET A 193 75.39 62.98 -45.19
CA MET A 193 73.96 63.30 -45.25
C MET A 193 73.17 62.25 -46.03
N LYS A 194 73.64 61.83 -47.21
CA LYS A 194 73.03 60.76 -48.01
C LYS A 194 72.96 59.44 -47.23
N LYS A 195 74.02 59.06 -46.51
CA LYS A 195 74.02 57.88 -45.62
C LYS A 195 73.01 58.01 -44.47
N LYS A 196 72.90 59.19 -43.85
CA LYS A 196 71.91 59.44 -42.78
C LYS A 196 70.47 59.39 -43.31
N VAL A 197 70.21 59.93 -44.49
CA VAL A 197 68.89 59.88 -45.14
C VAL A 197 68.54 58.44 -45.51
N ALA A 198 69.48 57.68 -46.08
CA ALA A 198 69.31 56.26 -46.39
C ALA A 198 69.06 55.41 -45.13
N MET A 199 69.79 55.67 -44.04
CA MET A 199 69.55 55.04 -42.74
C MET A 199 68.16 55.40 -42.20
N ARG A 200 67.76 56.67 -42.26
CA ARG A 200 66.41 57.09 -41.85
C ARG A 200 65.31 56.44 -42.68
N SER A 201 65.48 56.31 -43.99
CA SER A 201 64.51 55.60 -44.83
C SER A 201 64.46 54.11 -44.49
N SER A 202 65.61 53.47 -44.21
CA SER A 202 65.64 52.07 -43.79
C SER A 202 64.92 51.86 -42.44
N TRP A 203 65.18 52.70 -41.45
CA TRP A 203 64.49 52.64 -40.16
C TRP A 203 63.00 52.97 -40.27
N SER A 204 62.62 53.90 -41.14
CA SER A 204 61.22 54.19 -41.40
C SER A 204 60.51 53.01 -42.06
N HIS A 205 61.19 52.29 -42.95
CA HIS A 205 60.66 51.09 -43.57
C HIS A 205 60.52 49.93 -42.56
N ASP A 206 61.53 49.71 -41.73
CA ASP A 206 61.48 48.70 -40.66
C ASP A 206 60.38 49.00 -39.63
N LEU A 207 60.21 50.28 -39.26
CA LEU A 207 59.15 50.70 -38.35
C LEU A 207 57.77 50.47 -38.97
N GLN A 208 57.61 50.81 -40.26
CA GLN A 208 56.37 50.57 -40.99
C GLN A 208 56.06 49.07 -41.07
N SER A 209 57.06 48.23 -41.36
CA SER A 209 56.92 46.77 -41.36
C SER A 209 56.49 46.23 -39.99
N GLN A 210 57.05 46.76 -38.90
CA GLN A 210 56.63 46.39 -37.54
C GLN A 210 55.20 46.83 -37.21
N VAL A 211 54.78 48.02 -37.67
CA VAL A 211 53.41 48.51 -37.51
C VAL A 211 52.43 47.61 -38.27
N ASP A 212 52.74 47.28 -39.52
CA ASP A 212 51.91 46.43 -40.36
C ASP A 212 51.83 45.01 -39.78
N ALA A 213 52.95 44.43 -39.32
CA ALA A 213 52.97 43.14 -38.63
C ALA A 213 52.11 43.15 -37.35
N LYS A 214 52.16 44.23 -36.57
CA LYS A 214 51.33 44.38 -35.36
C LYS A 214 49.84 44.54 -35.71
N GLN A 215 49.51 45.25 -36.79
CA GLN A 215 48.13 45.36 -37.26
C GLN A 215 47.59 44.01 -37.74
N MET A 216 48.38 43.25 -38.50
CA MET A 216 48.01 41.90 -38.96
C MET A 216 47.83 40.94 -37.77
N ALA A 217 48.71 40.99 -36.78
CA ALA A 217 48.57 40.19 -35.56
C ALA A 217 47.28 40.54 -34.79
N LYS A 218 46.95 41.83 -34.68
CA LYS A 218 45.70 42.28 -34.03
C LYS A 218 44.46 41.84 -34.80
N GLN A 219 44.50 41.87 -36.13
CA GLN A 219 43.40 41.38 -36.96
C GLN A 219 43.22 39.86 -36.85
N ALA A 220 44.32 39.10 -36.82
CA ALA A 220 44.29 37.66 -36.60
C ALA A 220 43.71 37.32 -35.22
N GLU A 221 44.13 38.02 -34.17
CA GLU A 221 43.58 37.86 -32.81
C GLU A 221 42.08 38.20 -32.76
N ALA A 222 41.63 39.25 -33.46
CA ALA A 222 40.21 39.58 -33.55
C ALA A 222 39.40 38.48 -34.26
N GLN A 223 39.93 37.90 -35.34
CA GLN A 223 39.30 36.78 -36.05
C GLN A 223 39.25 35.52 -35.18
N ASP A 224 40.30 35.22 -34.44
CA ASP A 224 40.35 34.06 -33.56
C ASP A 224 39.42 34.22 -32.36
N ASN A 225 39.32 35.42 -31.80
CA ASN A 225 38.32 35.75 -30.78
C ASN A 225 36.88 35.60 -31.30
N GLN A 226 36.63 36.02 -32.55
CA GLN A 226 35.32 35.84 -33.18
C GLN A 226 34.99 34.35 -33.40
N LYS A 227 35.94 33.56 -33.91
CA LYS A 227 35.76 32.10 -34.05
C LYS A 227 35.50 31.44 -32.71
N TYR A 228 36.25 31.81 -31.67
CA TYR A 228 36.04 31.29 -30.32
C TYR A 228 34.64 31.62 -29.79
N PHE A 229 34.17 32.85 -30.01
CA PHE A 229 32.81 33.26 -29.66
C PHE A 229 31.76 32.42 -30.39
N GLU A 230 31.89 32.26 -31.71
CA GLU A 230 30.98 31.45 -32.52
C GLU A 230 30.97 29.97 -32.10
N GLU A 231 32.13 29.40 -31.82
CA GLU A 231 32.26 28.03 -31.31
C GLU A 231 31.63 27.87 -29.93
N THR A 232 31.81 28.87 -29.06
CA THR A 232 31.21 28.88 -27.72
C THR A 232 29.68 28.95 -27.81
N MET A 233 29.15 29.80 -28.69
CA MET A 233 27.71 29.91 -28.95
C MET A 233 27.13 28.62 -29.52
N ARG A 234 27.78 28.02 -30.53
CA ARG A 234 27.37 26.71 -31.08
C ARG A 234 27.42 25.61 -30.02
N LYS A 235 28.40 25.64 -29.11
CA LYS A 235 28.49 24.69 -28.01
C LYS A 235 27.33 24.86 -27.02
N LEU A 236 26.96 26.10 -26.70
CA LEU A 236 25.80 26.41 -25.86
C LEU A 236 24.49 25.95 -26.52
N GLU A 237 24.31 26.18 -27.81
CA GLU A 237 23.14 25.70 -28.56
C GLU A 237 23.03 24.17 -28.51
N ARG A 238 24.12 23.45 -28.77
CA ARG A 238 24.14 21.98 -28.66
C ARG A 238 23.82 21.49 -27.25
N MET A 239 24.29 22.19 -26.20
CA MET A 239 23.92 21.84 -24.83
C MET A 239 22.45 22.08 -24.55
N ASN A 240 21.89 23.21 -25.01
CA ASN A 240 20.47 23.53 -24.86
C ASN A 240 19.59 22.52 -25.60
N ASP A 241 19.95 22.13 -26.82
CA ASP A 241 19.23 21.10 -27.56
C ASP A 241 19.34 19.72 -26.91
N ALA A 242 20.50 19.38 -26.33
CA ALA A 242 20.66 18.16 -25.54
C ALA A 242 19.81 18.18 -24.25
N GLU A 243 19.66 19.33 -23.60
CA GLU A 243 18.77 19.49 -22.44
C GLU A 243 17.30 19.38 -22.84
N ARG A 244 16.89 20.04 -23.93
CA ARG A 244 15.53 19.91 -24.49
C ARG A 244 15.22 18.47 -24.88
N ALA A 245 16.15 17.75 -25.51
CA ALA A 245 15.98 16.35 -25.85
C ALA A 245 15.82 15.46 -24.60
N LYS A 246 16.62 15.70 -23.55
CA LYS A 246 16.47 15.01 -22.26
C LYS A 246 15.12 15.31 -21.60
N GLU A 247 14.64 16.55 -21.69
CA GLU A 247 13.35 16.92 -21.14
C GLU A 247 12.18 16.29 -21.91
N LEU A 248 12.25 16.26 -23.24
CA LEU A 248 11.29 15.53 -24.07
C LEU A 248 11.28 14.04 -23.75
N ASP A 249 12.44 13.42 -23.54
CA ASP A 249 12.53 12.00 -23.17
C ASP A 249 11.93 11.74 -21.77
N ARG A 250 12.14 12.64 -20.80
CA ARG A 250 11.47 12.57 -19.49
C ARG A 250 9.95 12.67 -19.61
N ILE A 251 9.46 13.62 -20.41
CA ILE A 251 8.03 13.78 -20.67
C ILE A 251 7.47 12.54 -21.37
N ALA A 252 8.18 11.97 -22.34
CA ALA A 252 7.77 10.76 -23.05
C ALA A 252 7.67 9.56 -22.09
N ARG A 253 8.68 9.34 -21.23
CA ARG A 253 8.65 8.29 -20.20
C ARG A 253 7.51 8.50 -19.21
N ALA A 254 7.24 9.74 -18.79
CA ALA A 254 6.12 10.05 -17.91
C ALA A 254 4.75 9.76 -18.57
N LYS A 255 4.60 10.12 -19.85
CA LYS A 255 3.40 9.79 -20.64
C LYS A 255 3.20 8.29 -20.79
N GLU A 256 4.28 7.54 -21.06
CA GLU A 256 4.22 6.08 -21.17
C GLU A 256 3.83 5.43 -19.84
N GLN A 257 4.39 5.90 -18.72
CA GLN A 257 3.98 5.43 -17.40
C GLN A 257 2.50 5.74 -17.11
N ASN A 258 2.02 6.93 -17.46
CA ASN A 258 0.61 7.28 -17.32
C ASN A 258 -0.29 6.37 -18.17
N LYS A 259 0.11 6.08 -19.41
CA LYS A 259 -0.59 5.16 -20.30
C LYS A 259 -0.67 3.75 -19.71
N ILE A 260 0.44 3.20 -19.23
CA ILE A 260 0.48 1.89 -18.57
C ILE A 260 -0.45 1.87 -17.33
N GLN A 261 -0.44 2.93 -16.52
CA GLN A 261 -1.33 3.01 -15.35
C GLN A 261 -2.81 3.09 -15.74
N GLU A 262 -3.13 3.76 -16.85
CA GLU A 262 -4.48 3.85 -17.39
C GLU A 262 -4.94 2.51 -17.96
N GLU A 263 -4.10 1.81 -18.73
CA GLU A 263 -4.34 0.45 -19.19
C GLU A 263 -4.56 -0.52 -18.02
N GLN A 264 -3.77 -0.43 -16.95
CA GLN A 264 -3.99 -1.23 -15.74
C GLN A 264 -5.32 -0.91 -15.04
N ARG A 265 -5.73 0.36 -15.01
CA ARG A 265 -7.03 0.78 -14.47
C ARG A 265 -8.18 0.23 -15.32
N GLN A 266 -8.07 0.31 -16.64
CA GLN A 266 -9.05 -0.23 -17.58
C GLN A 266 -9.14 -1.75 -17.47
N TYR A 267 -8.01 -2.46 -17.48
CA TYR A 267 -7.96 -3.90 -17.30
C TYR A 267 -8.61 -4.37 -15.98
N LYS A 268 -8.33 -3.66 -14.87
CA LYS A 268 -9.00 -3.95 -13.58
C LYS A 268 -10.50 -3.71 -13.63
N LEU A 269 -10.94 -2.66 -14.33
CA LEU A 269 -12.35 -2.34 -14.46
C LEU A 269 -13.08 -3.36 -15.35
N GLU A 270 -12.46 -3.78 -16.46
CA GLU A 270 -12.96 -4.82 -17.34
C GLU A 270 -13.02 -6.17 -16.63
N LYS A 271 -11.98 -6.56 -15.90
CA LYS A 271 -11.99 -7.77 -15.06
C LYS A 271 -13.12 -7.76 -14.02
N LYS A 272 -13.39 -6.61 -13.40
CA LYS A 272 -14.55 -6.48 -12.50
C LYS A 272 -15.88 -6.62 -13.24
N ARG A 273 -16.00 -6.04 -14.44
CA ARG A 273 -17.21 -6.17 -15.26
C ARG A 273 -17.45 -7.61 -15.68
N THR A 274 -16.41 -8.34 -16.09
CA THR A 274 -16.53 -9.76 -16.45
C THR A 274 -16.86 -10.63 -15.23
N GLU A 275 -16.30 -10.34 -14.06
CA GLU A 275 -16.66 -11.04 -12.82
C GLU A 275 -18.12 -10.79 -12.41
N VAL A 276 -18.59 -9.54 -12.50
CA VAL A 276 -19.99 -9.20 -12.23
C VAL A 276 -20.91 -9.86 -13.25
N ALA A 277 -20.55 -9.85 -14.54
CA ALA A 277 -21.32 -10.51 -15.58
C ALA A 277 -21.40 -12.03 -15.34
N ALA A 278 -20.29 -12.68 -14.98
CA ALA A 278 -20.27 -14.11 -14.67
C ALA A 278 -21.10 -14.46 -13.43
N ARG A 279 -21.07 -13.61 -12.38
CA ARG A 279 -21.94 -13.77 -11.22
C ARG A 279 -23.42 -13.61 -11.58
N HIS A 280 -23.74 -12.59 -12.36
CA HIS A 280 -25.11 -12.37 -12.82
C HIS A 280 -25.61 -13.53 -13.68
N GLU A 281 -24.78 -14.04 -14.59
CA GLU A 281 -25.11 -15.21 -15.41
C GLU A 281 -25.30 -16.48 -14.56
N ALA A 282 -24.51 -16.66 -13.51
CA ALA A 282 -24.70 -17.75 -12.55
C ALA A 282 -26.00 -17.60 -11.74
N GLU A 283 -26.35 -16.38 -11.32
CA GLU A 283 -27.62 -16.06 -10.65
C GLU A 283 -28.82 -16.33 -11.56
N VAL A 284 -28.75 -15.92 -12.83
CA VAL A 284 -29.79 -16.19 -13.83
C VAL A 284 -29.95 -17.68 -14.06
N ARG A 285 -28.86 -18.44 -14.26
CA ARG A 285 -28.94 -19.91 -14.39
C ARG A 285 -29.54 -20.57 -13.16
N MET A 286 -29.22 -20.09 -11.97
CA MET A 286 -29.80 -20.61 -10.72
C MET A 286 -31.30 -20.29 -10.64
N ALA A 287 -31.70 -19.07 -11.00
CA ALA A 287 -33.10 -18.66 -11.04
C ALA A 287 -33.89 -19.48 -12.07
N GLU A 288 -33.35 -19.72 -13.26
CA GLU A 288 -33.93 -20.57 -14.29
C GLU A 288 -34.08 -22.02 -13.81
N ALA A 289 -33.07 -22.58 -13.12
CA ALA A 289 -33.14 -23.91 -12.55
C ALA A 289 -34.24 -24.02 -11.48
N ILE A 290 -34.37 -23.02 -10.62
CA ILE A 290 -35.44 -22.96 -9.61
C ILE A 290 -36.81 -22.82 -10.29
N ALA A 291 -36.94 -21.98 -11.31
CA ALA A 291 -38.18 -21.80 -12.06
C ALA A 291 -38.60 -23.10 -12.76
N LYS A 292 -37.64 -23.81 -13.38
CA LYS A 292 -37.88 -25.12 -13.98
C LYS A 292 -38.29 -26.16 -12.95
N GLN A 293 -37.62 -26.21 -11.80
CA GLN A 293 -37.99 -27.13 -10.72
C GLN A 293 -39.41 -26.85 -10.20
N LYS A 294 -39.77 -25.56 -10.03
CA LYS A 294 -41.14 -25.18 -9.64
C LYS A 294 -42.16 -25.61 -10.68
N ALA A 295 -41.89 -25.40 -11.97
CA ALA A 295 -42.78 -25.83 -13.04
C ALA A 295 -42.94 -27.37 -13.09
N ASP A 296 -41.86 -28.12 -12.89
CA ASP A 296 -41.89 -29.58 -12.83
C ASP A 296 -42.69 -30.09 -11.62
N ASP A 297 -42.56 -29.44 -10.46
CA ASP A 297 -43.30 -29.79 -9.25
C ASP A 297 -44.80 -29.42 -9.38
N GLU A 298 -45.12 -28.25 -9.95
CA GLU A 298 -46.49 -27.86 -10.30
C GLU A 298 -47.13 -28.85 -11.29
N ALA A 299 -46.38 -29.31 -12.30
CA ALA A 299 -46.84 -30.32 -13.25
C ALA A 299 -47.10 -31.67 -12.58
N LYS A 300 -46.23 -32.11 -11.65
CA LYS A 300 -46.45 -33.34 -10.87
C LYS A 300 -47.67 -33.24 -9.98
N ASP A 301 -47.89 -32.10 -9.32
CA ASP A 301 -49.07 -31.89 -8.48
C ASP A 301 -50.35 -31.81 -9.31
N ALA A 302 -50.31 -31.18 -10.49
CA ALA A 302 -51.42 -31.21 -11.44
C ALA A 302 -51.74 -32.63 -11.90
N ALA A 303 -50.71 -33.44 -12.23
CA ALA A 303 -50.88 -34.84 -12.61
C ALA A 303 -51.45 -35.69 -11.47
N ARG A 304 -51.02 -35.45 -10.22
CA ARG A 304 -51.59 -36.11 -9.03
C ARG A 304 -53.06 -35.77 -8.84
N LYS A 305 -53.42 -34.48 -8.93
CA LYS A 305 -54.82 -34.03 -8.85
C LYS A 305 -55.68 -34.66 -9.94
N GLN A 306 -55.17 -34.73 -11.17
CA GLN A 306 -55.87 -35.40 -12.27
C GLN A 306 -56.03 -36.90 -12.00
N ALA A 307 -54.99 -37.58 -11.51
CA ALA A 307 -55.06 -39.00 -11.16
C ALA A 307 -56.04 -39.27 -10.00
N GLU A 308 -56.08 -38.41 -8.99
CA GLU A 308 -57.08 -38.48 -7.89
C GLU A 308 -58.49 -38.25 -8.40
N LYS A 309 -58.69 -37.27 -9.30
CA LYS A 309 -60.00 -37.03 -9.94
C LYS A 309 -60.46 -38.26 -10.73
N LEU A 310 -59.57 -38.90 -11.49
CA LEU A 310 -59.88 -40.14 -12.21
C LEU A 310 -60.20 -41.31 -11.27
N LYS A 311 -59.45 -41.46 -10.17
CA LYS A 311 -59.75 -42.47 -9.15
C LYS A 311 -61.11 -42.23 -8.50
N MET A 312 -61.44 -40.99 -8.16
CA MET A 312 -62.74 -40.64 -7.58
C MET A 312 -63.89 -40.90 -8.57
N ALA A 313 -63.71 -40.55 -9.84
CA ALA A 313 -64.68 -40.86 -10.89
C ALA A 313 -64.91 -42.37 -11.01
N ARG A 314 -63.84 -43.18 -11.00
CA ARG A 314 -63.94 -44.64 -11.01
C ARG A 314 -64.68 -45.19 -9.79
N VAL A 315 -64.43 -44.66 -8.60
CA VAL A 315 -65.15 -45.08 -7.38
C VAL A 315 -66.64 -44.73 -7.47
N LEU A 316 -67.00 -43.58 -8.05
CA LEU A 316 -68.40 -43.23 -8.29
C LEU A 316 -69.07 -44.21 -9.25
N GLU A 317 -68.42 -44.55 -10.37
CA GLU A 317 -68.92 -45.55 -11.32
C GLU A 317 -69.06 -46.94 -10.67
N GLU A 318 -68.07 -47.37 -9.88
CA GLU A 318 -68.12 -48.64 -9.14
C GLU A 318 -69.25 -48.65 -8.08
N ASN A 319 -69.49 -47.53 -7.39
CA ASN A 319 -70.60 -47.38 -6.44
C ASN A 319 -71.96 -47.41 -7.14
N GLU A 320 -72.12 -46.71 -8.27
CA GLU A 320 -73.34 -46.77 -9.08
C GLU A 320 -73.61 -48.19 -9.57
N ALA A 321 -72.58 -48.90 -10.03
CA ALA A 321 -72.69 -50.30 -10.43
C ALA A 321 -73.06 -51.22 -9.25
N GLN A 322 -72.51 -50.99 -8.06
CA GLN A 322 -72.89 -51.72 -6.85
C GLN A 322 -74.33 -51.45 -6.43
N LEU A 323 -74.78 -50.19 -6.51
CA LEU A 323 -76.18 -49.84 -6.24
C LEU A 323 -77.12 -50.52 -7.22
N ARG A 324 -76.79 -50.55 -8.52
CA ARG A 324 -77.56 -51.29 -9.53
C ARG A 324 -77.59 -52.79 -9.23
N LYS A 325 -76.46 -53.39 -8.86
CA LYS A 325 -76.41 -54.81 -8.45
C LYS A 325 -77.29 -55.08 -7.23
N LYS A 326 -77.25 -54.22 -6.21
CA LYS A 326 -78.11 -54.34 -5.02
C LYS A 326 -79.60 -54.17 -5.37
N ALA A 327 -79.94 -53.22 -6.23
CA ALA A 327 -81.32 -53.03 -6.69
C ALA A 327 -81.82 -54.26 -7.45
N ASN A 328 -81.00 -54.82 -8.35
CA ASN A 328 -81.32 -56.05 -9.07
C ASN A 328 -81.47 -57.26 -8.13
N ALA A 329 -80.60 -57.38 -7.11
CA ALA A 329 -80.69 -58.44 -6.11
C ALA A 329 -81.98 -58.30 -5.27
N MET A 330 -82.32 -57.09 -4.80
CA MET A 330 -83.58 -56.84 -4.11
C MET A 330 -84.80 -57.13 -4.99
N ALA A 331 -84.75 -56.80 -6.28
CA ALA A 331 -85.83 -57.11 -7.21
C ALA A 331 -85.98 -58.63 -7.38
N ALA A 332 -84.87 -59.36 -7.52
CA ALA A 332 -84.88 -60.83 -7.60
C ALA A 332 -85.38 -61.48 -6.29
N ASP A 333 -84.97 -60.95 -5.13
CA ASP A 333 -85.43 -61.42 -3.82
C ASP A 333 -86.93 -61.15 -3.65
N ARG A 334 -87.43 -59.97 -4.04
CA ARG A 334 -88.87 -59.66 -4.06
C ARG A 334 -89.64 -60.58 -4.99
N GLU A 335 -89.12 -60.87 -6.18
CA GLU A 335 -89.74 -61.84 -7.09
C GLU A 335 -89.79 -63.24 -6.47
N LEU A 336 -88.74 -63.63 -5.74
CA LEU A 336 -88.68 -64.91 -5.04
C LEU A 336 -89.64 -64.92 -3.83
N GLU A 337 -89.74 -63.84 -3.06
CA GLU A 337 -90.72 -63.67 -1.98
C GLU A 337 -92.14 -63.74 -2.52
N VAL A 338 -92.43 -63.08 -3.65
CA VAL A 338 -93.74 -63.15 -4.31
C VAL A 338 -94.02 -64.57 -4.80
N LYS A 339 -93.04 -65.28 -5.36
CA LYS A 339 -93.18 -66.69 -5.76
C LYS A 339 -93.43 -67.59 -4.56
N LEU A 340 -92.66 -67.43 -3.48
CA LEU A 340 -92.85 -68.17 -2.24
C LEU A 340 -94.20 -67.86 -1.62
N ALA A 341 -94.61 -66.59 -1.54
CA ALA A 341 -95.92 -66.20 -1.06
C ALA A 341 -97.03 -66.79 -1.92
N HIS A 342 -96.87 -66.81 -3.24
CA HIS A 342 -97.81 -67.45 -4.16
C HIS A 342 -97.88 -68.97 -3.96
N ASP A 343 -96.75 -69.63 -3.77
CA ASP A 343 -96.68 -71.07 -3.51
C ASP A 343 -97.21 -71.42 -2.10
N TYR A 344 -97.00 -70.54 -1.11
CA TYR A 344 -97.60 -70.63 0.22
C TYR A 344 -99.11 -70.42 0.18
N VAL A 345 -99.60 -69.44 -0.58
CA VAL A 345 -101.03 -69.23 -0.81
C VAL A 345 -101.61 -70.45 -1.50
N LYS A 346 -100.99 -71.02 -2.54
CA LYS A 346 -101.46 -72.27 -3.15
C LYS A 346 -101.48 -73.44 -2.18
N MET A 347 -100.44 -73.58 -1.35
CA MET A 347 -100.36 -74.62 -0.32
C MET A 347 -101.42 -74.43 0.77
N GLU A 348 -101.64 -73.19 1.21
CA GLU A 348 -102.70 -72.88 2.18
C GLU A 348 -104.08 -72.92 1.56
N GLU A 349 -104.30 -72.57 0.29
CA GLU A 349 -105.56 -72.78 -0.43
C GLU A 349 -105.85 -74.27 -0.60
N ALA A 350 -104.84 -75.10 -0.87
CA ALA A 350 -104.99 -76.55 -0.90
C ALA A 350 -105.32 -77.13 0.49
N LYS A 351 -104.64 -76.63 1.54
CA LYS A 351 -104.93 -77.02 2.93
C LYS A 351 -106.23 -76.43 3.45
N GLU A 352 -106.65 -75.25 3.02
CA GLU A 352 -107.89 -74.54 3.38
C GLU A 352 -109.05 -75.12 2.59
N ALA A 353 -108.87 -75.60 1.36
CA ALA A 353 -109.86 -76.46 0.72
C ALA A 353 -110.07 -77.75 1.54
N GLN A 354 -108.98 -78.33 2.07
CA GLN A 354 -109.03 -79.50 2.95
C GLN A 354 -109.54 -79.15 4.37
N ARG A 355 -109.29 -77.94 4.87
CA ARG A 355 -109.72 -77.44 6.18
C ARG A 355 -111.14 -76.92 6.16
N GLN A 356 -111.62 -76.24 5.12
CA GLN A 356 -113.01 -75.84 4.90
C GLN A 356 -113.91 -77.08 4.90
N GLN A 357 -113.49 -78.17 4.25
CA GLN A 357 -114.17 -79.47 4.36
C GLN A 357 -114.24 -80.00 5.80
N ASN A 358 -113.20 -79.78 6.61
CA ASN A 358 -113.16 -80.20 8.00
C ASN A 358 -113.81 -79.17 8.97
N LEU A 359 -113.87 -77.88 8.61
CA LEU A 359 -114.38 -76.74 9.40
C LEU A 359 -115.87 -76.51 9.18
N ASP A 360 -116.48 -76.91 8.07
CA ASP A 360 -117.94 -77.05 8.02
C ASP A 360 -118.44 -78.12 9.00
N ALA A 361 -117.62 -79.15 9.25
CA ALA A 361 -117.90 -80.19 10.25
C ALA A 361 -117.57 -79.76 11.70
N LEU A 362 -116.64 -78.82 11.89
CA LEU A 362 -116.15 -78.39 13.21
C LEU A 362 -116.66 -77.00 13.66
N SER A 363 -117.09 -76.11 12.76
CA SER A 363 -117.62 -74.75 13.06
C SER A 363 -118.97 -74.80 13.80
N LYS A 364 -119.77 -75.86 13.58
CA LYS A 364 -120.91 -76.22 14.44
C LYS A 364 -120.52 -76.58 15.87
N LYS A 365 -119.27 -76.99 16.10
CA LYS A 365 -118.77 -77.51 17.38
C LYS A 365 -117.95 -76.47 18.16
N ILE A 366 -117.40 -75.46 17.48
CA ILE A 366 -116.47 -74.47 18.05
C ILE A 366 -117.07 -73.05 18.22
N GLN A 367 -118.17 -72.69 17.54
CA GLN A 367 -118.95 -71.48 17.90
C GLN A 367 -119.38 -71.45 19.37
N ALA A 368 -119.43 -72.60 20.04
CA ALA A 368 -119.84 -72.74 21.43
C ALA A 368 -118.72 -72.54 22.47
N LYS A 369 -117.43 -72.47 22.09
CA LYS A 369 -116.33 -72.51 23.09
C LYS A 369 -115.22 -71.47 22.99
N MET A 370 -115.07 -70.71 21.89
CA MET A 370 -113.90 -69.81 21.69
C MET A 370 -114.12 -68.31 21.94
N LYS A 371 -115.29 -67.85 22.41
CA LYS A 371 -115.57 -66.40 22.55
C LYS A 371 -115.21 -65.77 23.91
N PHE A 372 -114.53 -66.48 24.82
CA PHE A 372 -114.35 -65.99 26.21
C PHE A 372 -112.90 -65.91 26.72
N PHE A 373 -111.89 -66.40 25.98
CA PHE A 373 -110.52 -66.53 26.53
C PHE A 373 -109.38 -65.83 25.76
N ASP A 374 -109.61 -65.23 24.59
CA ASP A 374 -108.53 -64.68 23.74
C ASP A 374 -108.22 -63.18 23.94
N ASP A 375 -109.08 -62.39 24.59
CA ASP A 375 -108.90 -60.92 24.65
C ASP A 375 -108.02 -60.42 25.80
N THR A 376 -107.62 -61.27 26.76
CA THR A 376 -106.85 -60.84 27.95
C THR A 376 -105.36 -61.15 27.90
N SER A 377 -104.91 -62.13 27.10
CA SER A 377 -103.50 -62.56 27.05
C SER A 377 -102.64 -61.74 26.08
N LYS A 378 -103.24 -61.07 25.08
CA LYS A 378 -102.51 -60.25 24.09
C LYS A 378 -102.03 -58.89 24.61
N ALA A 379 -102.71 -58.31 25.60
CA ALA A 379 -102.37 -56.98 26.11
C ALA A 379 -101.12 -56.97 27.01
N GLU A 380 -100.82 -58.10 27.67
CA GLU A 380 -99.71 -58.20 28.64
C GLU A 380 -98.36 -58.48 27.95
N THR A 381 -98.36 -59.18 26.81
CA THR A 381 -97.14 -59.48 26.05
C THR A 381 -96.56 -58.26 25.33
N ASP A 382 -97.41 -57.32 24.91
CA ASP A 382 -97.00 -56.12 24.16
C ASP A 382 -96.35 -55.05 25.04
N MET A 383 -96.70 -54.98 26.33
CA MET A 383 -96.08 -54.03 27.27
C MET A 383 -94.65 -54.44 27.63
N ARG A 384 -94.40 -55.75 27.77
CA ARG A 384 -93.07 -56.29 28.10
C ARG A 384 -92.06 -56.11 26.97
N ASN A 385 -92.50 -56.26 25.73
CA ASN A 385 -91.63 -56.08 24.55
C ASN A 385 -91.15 -54.63 24.40
N LYS A 386 -92.00 -53.65 24.69
CA LYS A 386 -91.63 -52.21 24.63
C LYS A 386 -90.60 -51.82 25.68
N GLU A 387 -90.64 -52.42 26.87
CA GLU A 387 -89.65 -52.17 27.92
C GLU A 387 -88.28 -52.76 27.57
N ASP A 388 -88.26 -53.93 26.93
CA ASP A 388 -87.01 -54.55 26.47
C ASP A 388 -86.41 -53.81 25.27
N GLU A 389 -87.23 -53.28 24.36
CA GLU A 389 -86.78 -52.38 23.27
C GLU A 389 -86.13 -51.10 23.81
N MET A 390 -86.75 -50.44 24.80
CA MET A 390 -86.19 -49.24 25.43
C MET A 390 -84.87 -49.53 26.16
N ARG A 391 -84.71 -50.75 26.69
CA ARG A 391 -83.44 -51.18 27.30
C ARG A 391 -82.36 -51.39 26.24
N ILE A 392 -82.70 -52.03 25.12
CA ILE A 392 -81.77 -52.26 24.00
C ILE A 392 -81.30 -50.92 23.41
N LEU A 393 -82.20 -49.95 23.22
CA LEU A 393 -81.85 -48.62 22.72
C LEU A 393 -80.88 -47.88 23.64
N ARG A 394 -81.09 -47.92 24.96
CA ARG A 394 -80.15 -47.32 25.93
C ARG A 394 -78.77 -47.97 25.88
N TYR A 395 -78.69 -49.29 25.74
CA TYR A 395 -77.41 -49.97 25.58
C TYR A 395 -76.72 -49.64 24.25
N GLN A 396 -77.47 -49.42 23.17
CA GLN A 396 -76.93 -48.96 21.90
C GLN A 396 -76.40 -47.53 22.00
N GLU A 397 -77.15 -46.61 22.60
CA GLU A 397 -76.71 -45.23 22.84
C GLU A 397 -75.45 -45.15 23.71
N ASP A 398 -75.38 -45.94 24.79
CA ASP A 398 -74.20 -45.99 25.66
C ASP A 398 -72.98 -46.59 24.95
N TYR A 399 -73.19 -47.58 24.08
CA TYR A 399 -72.12 -48.15 23.26
C TYR A 399 -71.61 -47.13 22.23
N GLU A 400 -72.51 -46.42 21.56
CA GLU A 400 -72.17 -45.35 20.60
C GLU A 400 -71.44 -44.18 21.28
N ARG A 401 -71.85 -43.76 22.48
CA ARG A 401 -71.12 -42.75 23.26
C ARG A 401 -69.71 -43.20 23.60
N ARG A 402 -69.54 -44.43 24.10
CA ARG A 402 -68.21 -44.96 24.42
C ARG A 402 -67.33 -45.03 23.17
N GLN A 403 -67.91 -45.39 22.02
CA GLN A 403 -67.18 -45.40 20.75
C GLN A 403 -66.79 -43.99 20.30
N ALA A 404 -67.68 -43.01 20.42
CA ALA A 404 -67.41 -41.60 20.11
C ALA A 404 -66.31 -41.01 21.02
N GLU A 405 -66.35 -41.29 22.33
CA GLU A 405 -65.32 -40.87 23.28
C GLU A 405 -63.94 -41.47 22.96
N LEU A 406 -63.89 -42.75 22.57
CA LEU A 406 -62.66 -43.40 22.14
C LEU A 406 -62.10 -42.77 20.85
N ASP A 407 -62.96 -42.44 19.90
CA ASP A 407 -62.53 -41.82 18.64
C ASP A 407 -62.12 -40.35 18.81
N ASP A 408 -62.78 -39.61 19.70
CA ASP A 408 -62.36 -38.26 20.10
C ASP A 408 -61.02 -38.28 20.84
N LYS A 409 -60.81 -39.25 21.73
CA LYS A 409 -59.51 -39.44 22.39
C LYS A 409 -58.40 -39.77 21.37
N LYS A 410 -58.67 -40.63 20.39
CA LYS A 410 -57.72 -40.91 19.29
C LYS A 410 -57.42 -39.66 18.46
N ARG A 411 -58.44 -38.83 18.14
CA ARG A 411 -58.22 -37.55 17.45
C ARG A 411 -57.37 -36.59 18.26
N GLN A 412 -57.64 -36.44 19.55
CA GLN A 412 -56.85 -35.58 20.43
C GLN A 412 -55.41 -36.07 20.54
N ASP A 413 -55.18 -37.37 20.70
CA ASP A 413 -53.84 -37.95 20.73
C ASP A 413 -53.10 -37.79 19.39
N ALA A 414 -53.80 -37.91 18.26
CA ALA A 414 -53.22 -37.64 16.93
C ALA A 414 -52.83 -36.16 16.77
N MET A 415 -53.68 -35.25 17.22
CA MET A 415 -53.39 -33.80 17.22
C MET A 415 -52.21 -33.45 18.12
N ARG A 416 -52.12 -34.06 19.31
CA ARG A 416 -50.97 -33.89 20.23
C ARG A 416 -49.68 -34.39 19.59
N ARG A 417 -49.68 -35.61 19.03
CA ARG A 417 -48.50 -36.16 18.32
C ARG A 417 -48.09 -35.29 17.14
N ASN A 418 -49.05 -34.78 16.37
CA ASN A 418 -48.75 -33.88 15.26
C ASN A 418 -48.15 -32.56 15.76
N HIS A 419 -48.72 -31.99 16.83
CA HIS A 419 -48.20 -30.77 17.45
C HIS A 419 -46.78 -30.97 17.99
N ASP A 420 -46.52 -32.08 18.70
CA ASP A 420 -45.21 -32.42 19.24
C ASP A 420 -44.17 -32.63 18.12
N GLN A 421 -44.57 -33.28 17.02
CA GLN A 421 -43.72 -33.42 15.83
C GLN A 421 -43.40 -32.06 15.21
N GLN A 422 -44.39 -31.17 15.08
CA GLN A 422 -44.16 -29.81 14.58
C GLN A 422 -43.25 -29.00 15.51
N GLN A 423 -43.45 -29.09 16.83
CA GLN A 423 -42.58 -28.45 17.81
C GLN A 423 -41.15 -28.97 17.73
N TYR A 424 -40.98 -30.29 17.60
CA TYR A 424 -39.67 -30.91 17.44
C TYR A 424 -38.96 -30.43 16.17
N LEU A 425 -39.67 -30.36 15.03
CA LEU A 425 -39.11 -29.79 13.80
C LEU A 425 -38.74 -28.30 13.98
N LYS A 426 -39.59 -27.50 14.64
CA LYS A 426 -39.29 -26.09 14.93
C LYS A 426 -38.02 -25.96 15.78
N GLN A 427 -37.86 -26.80 16.81
CA GLN A 427 -36.66 -26.83 17.64
C GLN A 427 -35.43 -27.23 16.82
N GLN A 428 -35.52 -28.24 15.93
CA GLN A 428 -34.40 -28.61 15.05
C GLN A 428 -34.03 -27.48 14.09
N MET A 429 -35.01 -26.79 13.52
CA MET A 429 -34.78 -25.61 12.66
C MET A 429 -34.12 -24.47 13.43
N GLN A 430 -34.55 -24.22 14.66
CA GLN A 430 -33.93 -23.22 15.54
C GLN A 430 -32.48 -23.58 15.86
N LEU A 431 -32.20 -24.81 16.27
CA LEU A 431 -30.84 -25.28 16.55
C LEU A 431 -29.94 -25.19 15.31
N LYS A 432 -30.47 -25.53 14.12
CA LYS A 432 -29.74 -25.37 12.86
C LYS A 432 -29.42 -23.90 12.58
N LYS A 433 -30.41 -23.02 12.76
CA LYS A 433 -30.26 -21.57 12.56
C LYS A 433 -29.28 -20.95 13.56
N GLU A 434 -29.32 -21.38 14.82
CA GLU A 434 -28.36 -20.94 15.85
C GLU A 434 -26.94 -21.43 15.53
N ARG A 435 -26.79 -22.68 15.07
CA ARG A 435 -25.51 -23.20 14.61
C ARG A 435 -24.94 -22.39 13.45
N GLU A 436 -25.76 -22.10 12.45
CA GLU A 436 -25.36 -21.27 11.31
C GLU A 436 -25.04 -19.82 11.74
N ARG A 437 -25.80 -19.26 12.68
CA ARG A 437 -25.52 -17.93 13.25
C ARG A 437 -24.16 -17.90 13.96
N LEU A 438 -23.86 -18.90 14.79
CA LEU A 438 -22.58 -19.01 15.48
C LEU A 438 -21.41 -19.21 14.51
N GLU A 439 -21.59 -20.04 13.49
CA GLU A 439 -20.58 -20.24 12.44
C GLU A 439 -20.31 -18.93 11.68
N LYS A 440 -21.36 -18.17 11.36
CA LYS A 440 -21.23 -16.84 10.77
C LYS A 440 -20.52 -15.86 11.70
N GLU A 441 -20.89 -15.81 12.97
CA GLU A 441 -20.21 -14.97 13.98
C GLU A 441 -18.73 -15.35 14.11
N ASP A 442 -18.37 -16.62 13.98
CA ASP A 442 -16.97 -17.06 14.02
C ASP A 442 -16.20 -16.68 12.75
N TYR A 443 -16.81 -16.72 11.56
CA TYR A 443 -16.21 -16.17 10.34
C TYR A 443 -16.03 -14.65 10.43
N ASP A 444 -17.02 -13.94 10.97
CA ASP A 444 -16.95 -12.49 11.16
C ASP A 444 -15.81 -12.13 12.14
N LYS A 445 -15.67 -12.88 13.25
CA LYS A 445 -14.53 -12.72 14.17
C LYS A 445 -13.19 -13.00 13.50
N GLN A 446 -13.09 -14.03 12.66
CA GLN A 446 -11.85 -14.32 11.92
C GLN A 446 -11.52 -13.19 10.93
N ALA A 447 -12.53 -12.65 10.24
CA ALA A 447 -12.36 -11.51 9.36
C ALA A 447 -11.91 -10.26 10.14
N ASP A 448 -12.46 -10.02 11.33
CA ASP A 448 -12.04 -8.92 12.22
C ASP A 448 -10.60 -9.07 12.69
N LEU A 449 -10.19 -10.29 13.08
CA LEU A 449 -8.81 -10.59 13.43
C LEU A 449 -7.86 -10.33 12.27
N TRP A 450 -8.21 -10.75 11.04
CA TRP A 450 -7.40 -10.46 9.86
C TRP A 450 -7.35 -8.99 9.51
N ARG A 451 -8.44 -8.24 9.70
CA ARG A 451 -8.44 -6.77 9.54
C ARG A 451 -7.49 -6.12 10.55
N ALA A 452 -7.58 -6.52 11.82
CA ALA A 452 -6.72 -6.00 12.87
C ALA A 452 -5.24 -6.35 12.66
N ASP A 453 -4.95 -7.58 12.21
CA ASP A 453 -3.58 -8.01 11.92
C ASP A 453 -2.99 -7.27 10.73
N ARG A 454 -3.75 -7.06 9.64
CA ARG A 454 -3.31 -6.19 8.53
C ARG A 454 -3.04 -4.78 9.00
N GLU A 455 -3.91 -4.19 9.81
CA GLU A 455 -3.71 -2.83 10.32
C GLU A 455 -2.45 -2.74 11.21
N LYS A 456 -2.20 -3.75 12.05
CA LYS A 456 -0.96 -3.85 12.84
C LYS A 456 0.26 -3.99 11.94
N ASP A 457 0.18 -4.78 10.89
CA ASP A 457 1.27 -4.97 9.93
C ASP A 457 1.58 -3.69 9.17
N GLU A 458 0.55 -2.97 8.70
CA GLU A 458 0.71 -1.66 8.09
C GLU A 458 1.32 -0.65 9.07
N LYS A 459 0.89 -0.63 10.34
CA LYS A 459 1.50 0.23 11.37
C LYS A 459 2.98 -0.12 11.60
N ARG A 460 3.32 -1.41 11.68
CA ARG A 460 4.71 -1.87 11.80
C ARG A 460 5.53 -1.47 10.59
N GLN A 461 5.00 -1.64 9.38
CA GLN A 461 5.69 -1.26 8.14
C GLN A 461 5.92 0.26 8.07
N ARG A 462 4.91 1.07 8.39
CA ARG A 462 5.04 2.53 8.48
C ARG A 462 6.12 2.95 9.48
N GLN A 463 6.20 2.30 10.64
CA GLN A 463 7.27 2.57 11.62
C GLN A 463 8.65 2.23 11.07
N VAL A 464 8.81 1.10 10.38
CA VAL A 464 10.08 0.73 9.73
C VAL A 464 10.46 1.75 8.66
N ASP A 465 9.50 2.21 7.86
CA ASP A 465 9.75 3.19 6.81
C ASP A 465 10.11 4.56 7.38
N ILE A 466 9.45 4.99 8.46
CA ILE A 466 9.82 6.20 9.21
C ILE A 466 11.23 6.08 9.78
N GLN A 467 11.60 4.93 10.37
CA GLN A 467 12.95 4.70 10.89
C GLN A 467 14.00 4.73 9.77
N ARG A 468 13.70 4.14 8.60
CA ARG A 468 14.59 4.19 7.42
C ARG A 468 14.75 5.62 6.93
N ALA A 469 13.66 6.38 6.83
CA ALA A 469 13.69 7.78 6.43
C ALA A 469 14.52 8.62 7.41
N ALA A 470 14.33 8.44 8.72
CA ALA A 470 15.10 9.14 9.75
C ALA A 470 16.60 8.79 9.69
N LYS A 471 16.96 7.51 9.50
CA LYS A 471 18.36 7.10 9.30
C LYS A 471 18.97 7.73 8.05
N ASN A 472 18.24 7.77 6.94
CA ASN A 472 18.70 8.41 5.70
C ASN A 472 18.87 9.92 5.88
N GLN A 473 17.95 10.60 6.56
CA GLN A 473 18.07 12.03 6.89
C GLN A 473 19.29 12.30 7.77
N LEU A 474 19.53 11.46 8.77
CA LEU A 474 20.72 11.56 9.62
C LEU A 474 22.01 11.37 8.81
N GLN A 475 22.06 10.37 7.93
CA GLN A 475 23.20 10.16 7.04
C GLN A 475 23.42 11.36 6.11
N GLN A 476 22.36 11.93 5.53
CA GLN A 476 22.46 13.14 4.73
C GLN A 476 22.96 14.34 5.53
N ALA A 477 22.51 14.50 6.78
CA ALA A 477 22.96 15.57 7.67
C ALA A 477 24.46 15.42 7.99
N ILE A 478 24.93 14.20 8.28
CA ILE A 478 26.34 13.90 8.50
C ILE A 478 27.16 14.20 7.24
N LEU A 479 26.69 13.78 6.06
CA LEU A 479 27.37 14.05 4.79
C LEU A 479 27.45 15.57 4.51
N LYS A 480 26.37 16.31 4.75
CA LYS A 480 26.37 17.78 4.65
C LYS A 480 27.36 18.41 5.60
N GLN A 481 27.42 17.96 6.84
CA GLN A 481 28.39 18.46 7.82
C GLN A 481 29.83 18.15 7.37
N GLN A 482 30.09 16.97 6.81
CA GLN A 482 31.41 16.63 6.26
C GLN A 482 31.77 17.48 5.04
N MET A 483 30.80 17.78 4.16
CA MET A 483 31.03 18.69 3.04
C MET A 483 31.37 20.09 3.54
N LEU A 484 30.58 20.63 4.48
CA LEU A 484 30.85 21.94 5.08
C LEU A 484 32.21 21.96 5.78
N ALA A 485 32.56 20.92 6.55
CA ALA A 485 33.87 20.82 7.19
C ALA A 485 35.00 20.78 6.16
N LYS A 486 34.83 20.07 5.04
CA LYS A 486 35.80 20.07 3.93
C LYS A 486 35.88 21.41 3.20
N GLU A 487 34.76 22.09 3.03
CA GLU A 487 34.71 23.44 2.45
C GLU A 487 35.41 24.44 3.39
N GLU A 488 35.16 24.36 4.69
CA GLU A 488 35.87 25.13 5.71
C GLU A 488 37.36 24.81 5.72
N GLU A 489 37.75 23.53 5.67
CA GLU A 489 39.16 23.11 5.55
C GLU A 489 39.81 23.63 4.26
N ALA A 490 39.08 23.67 3.14
CA ALA A 490 39.58 24.24 1.90
C ALA A 490 39.64 25.79 1.91
N LEU A 491 38.82 26.44 2.74
CA LEU A 491 38.83 27.88 2.96
C LEU A 491 39.86 28.31 4.02
N LEU A 492 40.25 27.41 4.93
CA LEU A 492 41.41 27.60 5.78
C LEU A 492 42.64 27.72 4.87
N ALA A 493 43.31 28.86 4.95
CA ALA A 493 44.49 29.11 4.13
C ALA A 493 45.54 28.02 4.36
N ASP A 494 46.14 27.52 3.27
CA ASP A 494 47.26 26.57 3.23
C ASP A 494 48.58 27.12 3.85
N HIS A 495 48.49 27.96 4.89
CA HIS A 495 49.66 28.34 5.67
C HIS A 495 49.97 27.18 6.60
N THR A 496 50.97 26.40 6.23
CA THR A 496 51.45 25.36 7.15
C THR A 496 51.90 26.03 8.45
N THR A 497 51.68 25.39 9.60
CA THR A 497 52.08 25.91 10.91
C THR A 497 53.56 26.31 10.95
N LEU A 498 54.39 25.66 10.14
CA LEU A 498 55.79 25.98 9.91
C LEU A 498 56.00 27.32 9.16
N GLU A 499 55.22 27.61 8.12
CA GLU A 499 55.28 28.89 7.40
C GLU A 499 54.80 30.05 8.27
N VAL A 500 53.79 29.82 9.13
CA VAL A 500 53.34 30.80 10.13
C VAL A 500 54.45 31.05 11.16
N GLN A 501 55.13 30.01 11.64
CA GLN A 501 56.27 30.12 12.56
C GLN A 501 57.48 30.83 11.93
N LEU A 502 57.81 30.51 10.68
CA LEU A 502 58.90 31.16 9.94
C LEU A 502 58.60 32.64 9.67
N ASN A 503 57.34 32.96 9.36
CA ASN A 503 56.90 34.33 9.12
C ASN A 503 56.44 35.06 10.40
N GLN A 504 56.57 34.45 11.59
CA GLN A 504 55.99 34.97 12.83
C GLN A 504 56.55 36.34 13.22
N THR A 505 57.84 36.57 12.96
CA THR A 505 58.48 37.89 13.18
C THR A 505 58.02 38.95 12.19
N LEU A 506 57.72 38.56 10.94
CA LEU A 506 57.15 39.43 9.90
C LEU A 506 55.68 39.76 10.20
N LEU A 507 54.89 38.75 10.58
CA LEU A 507 53.49 38.90 10.99
C LEU A 507 53.37 39.78 12.24
N HIS A 508 54.23 39.58 13.24
CA HIS A 508 54.22 40.41 14.44
C HIS A 508 54.67 41.86 14.15
N LYS A 509 55.57 42.07 13.17
CA LYS A 509 55.89 43.41 12.66
C LYS A 509 54.71 44.02 11.88
N LEU A 510 53.98 43.25 11.09
CA LEU A 510 52.79 43.69 10.37
C LEU A 510 51.62 44.01 11.32
N GLU A 511 51.39 43.21 12.37
CA GLU A 511 50.46 43.53 13.46
C GLU A 511 50.86 44.80 14.20
N LYS A 512 52.16 44.97 14.49
CA LYS A 512 52.68 46.22 15.05
C LYS A 512 52.46 47.40 14.09
N LEU A 513 52.61 47.21 12.79
CA LEU A 513 52.33 48.24 11.78
C LEU A 513 50.83 48.52 11.64
N ALA A 514 49.97 47.52 11.75
CA ALA A 514 48.51 47.68 11.73
C ALA A 514 48.00 48.39 12.98
N THR A 515 48.50 48.00 14.16
CA THR A 515 48.20 48.69 15.43
C THR A 515 48.79 50.10 15.46
N VAL A 516 49.96 50.34 14.89
CA VAL A 516 50.51 51.70 14.71
C VAL A 516 49.68 52.48 13.70
N ALA A 517 49.23 51.90 12.59
CA ALA A 517 48.37 52.56 11.61
C ALA A 517 47.00 52.90 12.20
N ASP A 518 46.41 52.02 13.01
CA ASP A 518 45.15 52.26 13.71
C ASP A 518 45.31 53.27 14.85
N ALA A 519 46.40 53.21 15.61
CA ALA A 519 46.74 54.24 16.60
C ALA A 519 47.01 55.61 15.94
N THR A 520 47.61 55.63 14.75
CA THR A 520 47.84 56.85 13.97
C THR A 520 46.52 57.39 13.43
N ARG A 521 45.63 56.52 12.91
CA ARG A 521 44.27 56.89 12.49
C ARG A 521 43.43 57.40 13.66
N GLN A 522 43.52 56.79 14.84
CA GLN A 522 42.85 57.25 16.05
C GLN A 522 43.42 58.60 16.50
N ARG A 523 44.74 58.78 16.53
CA ARG A 523 45.38 60.05 16.86
C ARG A 523 45.04 61.17 15.87
N SER A 524 44.93 60.85 14.57
CA SER A 524 44.43 61.78 13.55
C SER A 524 42.95 62.13 13.76
N ARG A 525 42.10 61.16 14.12
CA ARG A 525 40.69 61.41 14.48
C ARG A 525 40.57 62.29 15.73
N GLU A 526 41.39 62.07 16.74
CA GLU A 526 41.45 62.88 17.96
C GLU A 526 41.94 64.31 17.69
N LEU A 527 42.94 64.49 16.81
CA LEU A 527 43.39 65.81 16.38
C LEU A 527 42.31 66.57 15.63
N VAL A 528 41.61 65.93 14.68
CA VAL A 528 40.48 66.52 13.96
C VAL A 528 39.32 66.85 14.92
N ALA A 529 39.06 66.00 15.92
CA ALA A 529 38.06 66.28 16.95
C ALA A 529 38.48 67.47 17.84
N ARG A 530 39.76 67.61 18.18
CA ARG A 530 40.31 68.75 18.91
C ARG A 530 40.25 70.05 18.10
N GLU A 531 40.57 70.02 16.82
CA GLU A 531 40.45 71.17 15.90
C GLU A 531 38.99 71.60 15.76
N LYS A 532 38.06 70.65 15.58
CA LYS A 532 36.62 70.95 15.58
C LYS A 532 36.15 71.52 16.92
N ALA A 533 36.68 71.03 18.05
CA ALA A 533 36.34 71.55 19.37
C ALA A 533 36.94 72.95 19.61
N SER A 534 38.14 73.24 19.10
CA SER A 534 38.72 74.59 19.15
C SER A 534 37.98 75.55 18.22
N ASP A 535 37.60 75.12 17.02
CA ASP A 535 36.78 75.91 16.09
C ASP A 535 35.38 76.15 16.65
N ALA A 536 34.78 75.15 17.30
CA ALA A 536 33.51 75.30 18.01
C ALA A 536 33.63 76.25 19.20
N LYS A 537 34.73 76.22 19.96
CA LYS A 537 35.01 77.19 21.03
C LYS A 537 35.26 78.60 20.50
N GLN A 538 35.96 78.74 19.37
CA GLN A 538 36.15 80.03 18.70
C GLN A 538 34.82 80.57 18.15
N ARG A 539 33.98 79.72 17.55
CA ARG A 539 32.62 80.07 17.11
C ARG A 539 31.72 80.43 18.30
N ALA A 540 31.78 79.70 19.41
CA ALA A 540 31.02 80.02 20.61
C ALA A 540 31.47 81.34 21.25
N LYS A 541 32.77 81.65 21.25
CA LYS A 541 33.30 82.98 21.66
C LYS A 541 32.84 84.10 20.71
N LYS A 542 32.68 83.81 19.42
CA LYS A 542 32.17 84.76 18.42
C LYS A 542 30.65 84.99 18.55
N VAL A 543 29.91 84.04 19.12
CA VAL A 543 28.45 84.10 19.35
C VAL A 543 28.09 84.71 20.71
N GLN A 544 28.96 84.63 21.73
CA GLN A 544 28.76 85.29 23.03
C GLN A 544 28.97 86.82 23.03
N GLY A 545 29.28 87.42 21.87
CA GLY A 545 29.44 88.88 21.71
C GLY A 545 28.22 89.62 21.16
N LEU A 546 27.08 88.97 20.94
CA LEU A 546 25.89 89.61 20.34
C LEU A 546 24.66 89.55 21.29
N ASP A 547 24.35 90.74 21.79
CA ASP A 547 23.18 91.28 22.49
C ASP A 547 21.92 90.37 22.66
N PRO A 548 21.47 90.07 23.91
CA PRO A 548 20.37 89.14 24.18
C PRO A 548 18.95 89.73 24.02
N ARG A 549 18.69 90.58 23.01
CA ARG A 549 17.38 91.26 22.84
C ARG A 549 16.53 90.83 21.65
N LEU A 550 16.84 89.74 20.96
CA LEU A 550 16.03 89.25 19.84
C LEU A 550 15.61 87.80 20.04
N GLN A 551 14.46 87.59 20.68
CA GLN A 551 13.68 86.36 20.47
C GLN A 551 12.75 86.57 19.27
N PRO A 552 12.80 85.72 18.23
CA PRO A 552 11.70 85.61 17.29
C PRO A 552 10.70 84.54 17.75
N ALA A 553 9.44 84.93 17.64
CA ALA A 553 8.26 84.16 17.98
C ALA A 553 7.90 83.08 16.95
N SER A 554 7.11 82.13 17.44
CA SER A 554 6.16 81.27 16.70
C SER A 554 6.77 80.05 16.00
N ARG A 555 6.07 78.93 15.86
CA ARG A 555 4.62 78.78 15.68
C ARG A 555 4.15 77.38 16.12
N LYS A 556 2.85 77.30 16.39
CA LYS A 556 2.05 76.10 16.63
C LYS A 556 2.27 75.00 15.59
#